data_AF-A0A534ZGI8-F1
#
_entry.id   AF-A0A534ZGI8-F1
#
_cell.length_a   1.000
_cell.length_b   1.000
_cell.length_c   1.000
_cell.angle_alpha   90.00
_cell.angle_beta   90.00
_cell.angle_gamma   90.00
#
_symmetry.space_group_name_H-M   'P 1'
#
loop_
_entity.id
_entity.type
_entity.pdbx_description
1 polymer ?
#
loop_
_entity_poly.entity_id
_entity_poly.type
_entity_poly.pdbx_seq_one_letter_code
_entity_poly.pdbx_strand_id
1 'polypeptide(L)'
;MAGKCVGTGDCDDGNACTDDSCDPATGCVHTPNTAPCDDGNACTTDDHCSGGTCVGGSRVECDDHRDCTPNLCINGVQGCYFPTDACNCKTDADCNDLSPCTADVCVGEVCHRSNVPDGTSCPDDNVCNGEEHCQAGICVGADHGLVCDDGNPCTEDSCDKAAGCVHEARAGQCDDSNACTINDRCQAGSCQGLRVDFDVVVKRLHVSQIKRRCDGRLPQPVKKRLHAAGRKIARAHNATKHGHPTKADALLAEARELLTQRPVVDFERRASSACRSAIEDARGGVDCLGEGQ
;
A
#
# COMPACT_ATOMS: atom_id res chain seq x y z
N MET A 1 -6.73 -31.61 51.64
CA MET A 1 -7.46 -31.93 52.88
C MET A 1 -8.84 -31.33 52.75
N ALA A 2 -9.87 -32.13 52.47
CA ALA A 2 -11.24 -31.66 52.34
C ALA A 2 -11.82 -31.45 53.75
N GLY A 3 -12.09 -30.19 54.10
CA GLY A 3 -12.73 -29.82 55.37
C GLY A 3 -14.24 -30.02 55.25
N LYS A 4 -14.84 -30.71 56.23
CA LYS A 4 -16.28 -31.00 56.26
C LYS A 4 -17.07 -29.72 56.59
N CYS A 5 -18.03 -29.37 55.75
CA CYS A 5 -18.80 -28.12 55.84
C CYS A 5 -19.75 -28.11 57.07
N VAL A 6 -20.04 -26.93 57.63
CA VAL A 6 -20.96 -26.78 58.79
C VAL A 6 -22.41 -26.96 58.28
N GLY A 7 -22.84 -28.21 58.21
CA GLY A 7 -24.12 -28.64 57.63
C GLY A 7 -23.92 -29.97 56.91
N THR A 8 -24.83 -30.92 57.06
CA THR A 8 -24.66 -32.30 56.58
C THR A 8 -24.64 -32.36 55.05
N GLY A 9 -23.46 -32.29 54.43
CA GLY A 9 -23.28 -32.51 53.00
C GLY A 9 -21.86 -32.19 52.55
N ASP A 10 -21.40 -32.89 51.51
CA ASP A 10 -20.25 -32.46 50.72
C ASP A 10 -20.56 -31.10 50.09
N CYS A 11 -19.56 -30.22 49.97
CA CYS A 11 -19.74 -28.90 49.36
C CYS A 11 -19.75 -28.97 47.81
N ASP A 12 -19.80 -30.18 47.24
CA ASP A 12 -19.81 -30.45 45.81
C ASP A 12 -21.18 -30.12 45.19
N ASP A 13 -21.23 -29.16 44.26
CA ASP A 13 -22.45 -28.83 43.51
C ASP A 13 -22.62 -29.63 42.21
N GLY A 14 -21.66 -30.51 41.90
CA GLY A 14 -21.65 -31.33 40.70
C GLY A 14 -21.40 -30.55 39.40
N ASN A 15 -21.03 -29.27 39.48
CA ASN A 15 -20.73 -28.45 38.31
C ASN A 15 -19.21 -28.43 38.05
N ALA A 16 -18.80 -28.97 36.91
CA ALA A 16 -17.39 -29.00 36.50
C ALA A 16 -16.76 -27.60 36.36
N CYS A 17 -17.59 -26.55 36.24
CA CYS A 17 -17.18 -25.17 36.05
C CYS A 17 -17.08 -24.33 37.32
N THR A 18 -17.14 -24.97 38.48
CA THR A 18 -16.94 -24.34 39.78
C THR A 18 -15.88 -25.08 40.58
N ASP A 19 -15.06 -24.29 41.29
CA ASP A 19 -14.16 -24.79 42.32
C ASP A 19 -14.87 -24.68 43.66
N ASP A 20 -15.15 -25.84 44.25
CA ASP A 20 -15.90 -25.95 45.49
C ASP A 20 -15.00 -25.80 46.71
N SER A 21 -15.40 -24.92 47.61
CA SER A 21 -14.69 -24.66 48.85
C SER A 21 -15.66 -24.44 50.00
N CYS A 22 -15.19 -24.74 51.21
CA CYS A 22 -15.96 -24.49 52.42
C CYS A 22 -15.37 -23.31 53.17
N ASP A 23 -16.13 -22.23 53.26
CA ASP A 23 -15.83 -21.11 54.13
C ASP A 23 -16.54 -21.28 55.49
N PRO A 24 -15.81 -21.26 56.63
CA PRO A 24 -16.40 -21.41 57.95
C PRO A 24 -17.40 -20.31 58.36
N ALA A 25 -17.34 -19.12 57.73
CA ALA A 25 -18.20 -17.98 58.00
C ALA A 25 -19.41 -17.90 57.06
N THR A 26 -19.24 -18.26 55.77
CA THR A 26 -20.31 -18.15 54.76
C THR A 26 -20.89 -19.48 54.27
N GLY A 27 -20.28 -20.61 54.59
CA GLY A 27 -20.74 -21.94 54.16
C GLY A 27 -20.10 -22.39 52.84
N CYS A 28 -20.84 -23.17 52.03
CA CYS A 28 -20.38 -23.62 50.71
C CYS A 28 -20.14 -22.42 49.79
N VAL A 29 -19.01 -22.39 49.11
CA VAL A 29 -18.64 -21.37 48.13
C VAL A 29 -18.19 -22.08 46.85
N HIS A 30 -18.87 -21.75 45.73
CA HIS A 30 -18.64 -22.30 44.40
C HIS A 30 -18.08 -21.19 43.51
N THR A 31 -16.78 -21.23 43.23
CA THR A 31 -16.11 -20.15 42.49
C THR A 31 -15.98 -20.54 41.02
N PRO A 32 -16.48 -19.75 40.05
CA PRO A 32 -16.31 -20.02 38.63
C PRO A 32 -14.84 -20.25 38.24
N ASN A 33 -14.57 -21.31 37.49
CA ASN A 33 -13.24 -21.62 36.96
C ASN A 33 -13.22 -21.53 35.42
N THR A 34 -12.06 -21.85 34.82
CA THR A 34 -11.85 -21.89 33.36
C THR A 34 -11.31 -23.24 32.89
N ALA A 35 -11.63 -24.31 33.63
CA ALA A 35 -11.16 -25.65 33.29
C ALA A 35 -11.84 -26.18 32.01
N PRO A 36 -11.26 -27.19 31.34
CA PRO A 36 -11.96 -27.93 30.30
C PRO A 36 -13.22 -28.60 30.85
N CYS A 37 -14.28 -28.62 30.07
CA CYS A 37 -15.55 -29.27 30.39
C CYS A 37 -16.15 -29.88 29.11
N ASP A 38 -17.39 -30.37 29.18
CA ASP A 38 -18.15 -30.84 28.02
C ASP A 38 -19.48 -30.09 28.01
N ASP A 39 -19.74 -29.28 26.98
CA ASP A 39 -20.95 -28.47 26.88
C ASP A 39 -22.15 -29.28 26.34
N GLY A 40 -21.94 -30.57 26.07
CA GLY A 40 -22.92 -31.50 25.53
C GLY A 40 -23.22 -31.27 24.05
N ASN A 41 -22.49 -30.38 23.37
CA ASN A 41 -22.65 -30.08 21.97
C ASN A 41 -21.56 -30.76 21.12
N ALA A 42 -21.95 -31.82 20.42
CA ALA A 42 -21.05 -32.55 19.53
C ALA A 42 -20.50 -31.72 18.33
N CYS A 43 -20.94 -30.47 18.18
CA CYS A 43 -20.49 -29.53 17.15
C CYS A 43 -19.49 -28.49 17.65
N THR A 44 -19.05 -28.61 18.89
CA THR A 44 -17.98 -27.79 19.47
C THR A 44 -16.85 -28.67 19.97
N THR A 45 -15.63 -28.13 19.93
CA THR A 45 -14.43 -28.72 20.53
C THR A 45 -13.78 -27.70 21.43
N ASP A 46 -12.88 -28.17 22.30
CA ASP A 46 -12.16 -27.32 23.24
C ASP A 46 -13.10 -26.54 24.17
N ASP A 47 -14.16 -27.23 24.60
CA ASP A 47 -15.15 -26.67 25.52
C ASP A 47 -14.49 -26.35 26.86
N HIS A 48 -14.87 -25.20 27.41
CA HIS A 48 -14.25 -24.67 28.60
C HIS A 48 -15.24 -23.91 29.46
N CYS A 49 -14.92 -23.81 30.73
CA CYS A 49 -15.73 -23.10 31.68
C CYS A 49 -15.58 -21.59 31.50
N SER A 50 -16.71 -20.89 31.50
CA SER A 50 -16.77 -19.43 31.46
C SER A 50 -17.94 -18.94 32.29
N GLY A 51 -17.65 -18.19 33.36
CA GLY A 51 -18.68 -17.63 34.23
C GLY A 51 -19.51 -18.69 34.99
N GLY A 52 -18.96 -19.87 35.24
CA GLY A 52 -19.63 -20.96 35.97
C GLY A 52 -20.48 -21.88 35.08
N THR A 53 -20.44 -21.68 33.76
CA THR A 53 -21.14 -22.51 32.77
C THR A 53 -20.13 -23.10 31.79
N CYS A 54 -20.36 -24.34 31.37
CA CYS A 54 -19.58 -24.92 30.29
C CYS A 54 -20.01 -24.33 28.95
N VAL A 55 -19.08 -23.78 28.18
CA VAL A 55 -19.34 -23.20 26.87
C VAL A 55 -18.52 -23.88 25.81
N GLY A 56 -19.13 -24.10 24.64
CA GLY A 56 -18.45 -24.67 23.49
C GLY A 56 -17.32 -23.78 22.98
N GLY A 57 -16.21 -24.41 22.59
CA GLY A 57 -15.06 -23.71 22.01
C GLY A 57 -15.18 -23.49 20.51
N SER A 58 -14.26 -24.08 19.75
CA SER A 58 -14.24 -23.97 18.29
C SER A 58 -15.35 -24.81 17.67
N ARG A 59 -15.90 -24.35 16.55
CA ARG A 59 -16.87 -25.15 15.78
C ARG A 59 -16.14 -26.32 15.13
N VAL A 60 -16.72 -27.52 15.23
CA VAL A 60 -16.28 -28.69 14.45
C VAL A 60 -16.45 -28.41 12.96
N GLU A 61 -15.36 -28.52 12.22
CA GLU A 61 -15.36 -28.50 10.76
C GLU A 61 -15.75 -29.90 10.26
N CYS A 62 -16.97 -30.01 9.74
CA CYS A 62 -17.42 -31.22 9.07
C CYS A 62 -17.13 -31.06 7.59
N ASP A 63 -16.20 -31.84 7.06
CA ASP A 63 -15.97 -31.95 5.62
C ASP A 63 -15.65 -33.41 5.29
N ASP A 64 -16.48 -34.03 4.45
CA ASP A 64 -16.22 -35.37 3.92
C ASP A 64 -15.60 -35.34 2.51
N HIS A 65 -15.19 -34.15 2.05
CA HIS A 65 -14.59 -33.87 0.75
C HIS A 65 -15.46 -34.34 -0.42
N ARG A 66 -16.79 -34.34 -0.22
CA ARG A 66 -17.78 -34.60 -1.26
C ARG A 66 -18.71 -33.40 -1.39
N ASP A 67 -18.58 -32.67 -2.49
CA ASP A 67 -19.30 -31.41 -2.73
C ASP A 67 -20.82 -31.58 -2.82
N CYS A 68 -21.28 -32.79 -3.17
CA CYS A 68 -22.69 -33.15 -3.24
C CYS A 68 -23.30 -33.58 -1.90
N THR A 69 -22.53 -33.68 -0.81
CA THR A 69 -23.07 -33.92 0.53
C THR A 69 -22.97 -32.65 1.38
N PRO A 70 -24.09 -32.10 1.86
CA PRO A 70 -24.07 -31.00 2.81
C PRO A 70 -23.24 -31.33 4.06
N ASN A 71 -22.27 -30.46 4.33
CA ASN A 71 -21.40 -30.48 5.50
C ASN A 71 -22.13 -29.98 6.75
N LEU A 72 -23.01 -30.84 7.29
CA LEU A 72 -23.87 -30.50 8.42
C LEU A 72 -23.27 -31.01 9.74
N CYS A 73 -23.26 -30.14 10.74
CA CYS A 73 -23.07 -30.55 12.12
C CYS A 73 -24.40 -30.45 12.87
N ILE A 74 -24.83 -31.57 13.48
CA ILE A 74 -26.12 -31.68 14.18
C ILE A 74 -25.88 -32.11 15.63
N ASN A 75 -26.16 -31.19 16.55
CA ASN A 75 -26.15 -31.47 17.99
C ASN A 75 -27.29 -32.44 18.38
N GLY A 76 -27.03 -33.36 19.31
CA GLY A 76 -28.02 -34.31 19.85
C GLY A 76 -28.27 -35.57 19.02
N VAL A 77 -27.52 -35.77 17.92
CA VAL A 77 -27.62 -36.99 17.10
C VAL A 77 -26.26 -37.67 16.93
N GLN A 78 -25.32 -37.07 16.18
CA GLN A 78 -24.08 -37.75 15.75
C GLN A 78 -22.92 -36.80 15.41
N GLY A 79 -22.95 -35.52 15.81
CA GLY A 79 -21.90 -34.57 15.38
C GLY A 79 -21.96 -34.32 13.88
N CYS A 80 -20.90 -34.65 13.14
CA CYS A 80 -20.89 -34.53 11.68
C CYS A 80 -21.84 -35.52 11.00
N TYR A 81 -22.71 -34.99 10.15
CA TYR A 81 -23.75 -35.73 9.43
C TYR A 81 -23.71 -35.37 7.94
N PHE A 82 -23.58 -36.40 7.09
CA PHE A 82 -23.45 -36.25 5.63
C PHE A 82 -24.58 -37.02 4.93
N PRO A 83 -25.70 -36.37 4.54
CA PRO A 83 -26.83 -37.06 3.92
C PRO A 83 -26.46 -37.54 2.51
N THR A 84 -26.38 -38.86 2.32
CA THR A 84 -25.92 -39.50 1.07
C THR A 84 -26.89 -39.40 -0.10
N ASP A 85 -28.15 -39.06 0.17
CA ASP A 85 -29.18 -38.88 -0.88
C ASP A 85 -28.96 -37.62 -1.72
N ALA A 86 -28.05 -36.73 -1.28
CA ALA A 86 -27.71 -35.47 -1.96
C ALA A 86 -26.73 -35.64 -3.13
N CYS A 87 -26.15 -36.84 -3.34
CA CYS A 87 -25.25 -37.11 -4.47
C CYS A 87 -25.92 -37.66 -5.74
N ASN A 88 -27.25 -37.71 -5.80
CA ASN A 88 -28.00 -38.09 -7.00
C ASN A 88 -28.28 -36.86 -7.87
N CYS A 89 -27.32 -36.45 -8.70
CA CYS A 89 -27.51 -35.33 -9.61
C CYS A 89 -28.67 -35.60 -10.57
N LYS A 90 -29.44 -34.57 -10.92
CA LYS A 90 -30.49 -34.63 -11.96
C LYS A 90 -30.11 -33.81 -13.18
N THR A 91 -29.27 -32.81 -12.98
CA THR A 91 -28.74 -31.90 -13.99
C THR A 91 -27.26 -31.65 -13.73
N ASP A 92 -26.55 -31.21 -14.77
CA ASP A 92 -25.14 -30.80 -14.66
C ASP A 92 -24.92 -29.70 -13.61
N ALA A 93 -25.92 -28.83 -13.40
CA ALA A 93 -25.87 -27.78 -12.37
C ALA A 93 -25.81 -28.33 -10.94
N ASP A 94 -26.32 -29.54 -10.69
CA ASP A 94 -26.22 -30.21 -9.38
C ASP A 94 -24.80 -30.72 -9.10
N CYS A 95 -23.94 -30.77 -10.14
CA CYS A 95 -22.55 -31.19 -10.05
C CYS A 95 -21.56 -30.03 -10.04
N ASN A 96 -22.02 -28.78 -10.08
CA ASN A 96 -21.17 -27.60 -10.15
C ASN A 96 -20.25 -27.51 -8.92
N ASP A 97 -18.95 -27.72 -9.11
CA ASP A 97 -17.94 -27.66 -8.06
C ASP A 97 -17.31 -26.26 -7.90
N LEU A 98 -17.91 -25.25 -8.56
CA LEU A 98 -17.47 -23.86 -8.63
C LEU A 98 -16.07 -23.68 -9.26
N SER A 99 -15.47 -24.73 -9.82
CA SER A 99 -14.23 -24.60 -10.55
C SER A 99 -14.52 -24.32 -12.04
N PRO A 100 -14.08 -23.18 -12.59
CA PRO A 100 -14.21 -22.90 -14.02
C PRO A 100 -13.33 -23.82 -14.89
N CYS A 101 -12.41 -24.59 -14.27
CA CYS A 101 -11.47 -25.47 -14.98
C CYS A 101 -11.90 -26.94 -15.04
N THR A 102 -13.07 -27.25 -14.51
CA THR A 102 -13.70 -28.56 -14.56
C THR A 102 -15.02 -28.44 -15.31
N ALA A 103 -15.31 -29.44 -16.14
CA ALA A 103 -16.62 -29.65 -16.71
C ALA A 103 -17.38 -30.60 -15.79
N ASP A 104 -18.53 -30.14 -15.31
CA ASP A 104 -19.37 -30.87 -14.36
C ASP A 104 -20.54 -31.50 -15.11
N VAL A 105 -20.49 -32.82 -15.28
CA VAL A 105 -21.46 -33.55 -16.08
C VAL A 105 -22.19 -34.58 -15.23
N CYS A 106 -23.52 -34.52 -15.24
CA CYS A 106 -24.36 -35.51 -14.59
C CYS A 106 -24.66 -36.67 -15.54
N VAL A 107 -24.14 -37.86 -15.23
CA VAL A 107 -24.41 -39.09 -16.01
C VAL A 107 -24.94 -40.17 -15.08
N GLY A 108 -26.20 -40.55 -15.27
CA GLY A 108 -26.81 -41.67 -14.53
C GLY A 108 -26.84 -41.43 -13.02
N GLU A 109 -27.23 -40.23 -12.60
CA GLU A 109 -27.29 -39.80 -11.19
C GLU A 109 -25.92 -39.68 -10.50
N VAL A 110 -24.83 -39.73 -11.27
CA VAL A 110 -23.46 -39.59 -10.78
C VAL A 110 -22.79 -38.40 -11.45
N CYS A 111 -22.11 -37.57 -10.65
CA CYS A 111 -21.29 -36.47 -11.17
C CYS A 111 -19.97 -37.01 -11.73
N HIS A 112 -19.71 -36.69 -12.99
CA HIS A 112 -18.46 -36.95 -13.69
C HIS A 112 -17.75 -35.61 -13.92
N ARG A 113 -16.49 -35.52 -13.47
CA ARG A 113 -15.63 -34.36 -13.68
C ARG A 113 -14.58 -34.65 -14.73
N SER A 114 -14.40 -33.72 -15.66
CA SER A 114 -13.25 -33.73 -16.57
C SER A 114 -12.67 -32.34 -16.70
N ASN A 115 -11.35 -32.25 -16.86
CA ASN A 115 -10.68 -30.97 -17.05
C ASN A 115 -11.18 -30.32 -18.33
N VAL A 116 -11.46 -29.01 -18.26
CA VAL A 116 -11.60 -28.21 -19.49
C VAL A 116 -10.24 -28.12 -20.20
N PRO A 117 -10.20 -27.77 -21.50
CA PRO A 117 -8.94 -27.67 -22.24
C PRO A 117 -7.95 -26.69 -21.59
N ASP A 118 -6.66 -27.05 -21.62
CA ASP A 118 -5.61 -26.14 -21.16
C ASP A 118 -5.64 -24.84 -21.97
N GLY A 119 -5.43 -23.71 -21.30
CA GLY A 119 -5.53 -22.37 -21.89
C GLY A 119 -6.95 -21.77 -21.89
N THR A 120 -7.97 -22.49 -21.44
CA THR A 120 -9.30 -21.92 -21.20
C THR A 120 -9.21 -20.81 -20.15
N SER A 121 -9.78 -19.64 -20.41
CA SER A 121 -9.78 -18.52 -19.46
C SER A 121 -10.58 -18.90 -18.20
N CYS A 122 -10.01 -18.60 -17.03
CA CYS A 122 -10.64 -18.85 -15.74
C CYS A 122 -10.41 -17.67 -14.77
N PRO A 123 -11.17 -16.58 -14.86
CA PRO A 123 -10.96 -15.46 -13.94
C PRO A 123 -11.22 -15.89 -12.48
N ASP A 124 -10.30 -15.59 -11.56
CA ASP A 124 -10.44 -15.90 -10.12
C ASP A 124 -10.86 -14.68 -9.29
N ASP A 125 -11.48 -13.69 -9.96
CA ASP A 125 -11.83 -12.37 -9.44
C ASP A 125 -10.63 -11.57 -8.88
N ASN A 126 -9.40 -11.98 -9.18
CA ASN A 126 -8.17 -11.28 -8.82
C ASN A 126 -7.35 -10.90 -10.04
N VAL A 127 -7.76 -9.82 -10.71
CA VAL A 127 -7.12 -9.31 -11.94
C VAL A 127 -5.63 -8.93 -11.77
N CYS A 128 -5.14 -8.87 -10.52
CA CYS A 128 -3.78 -8.50 -10.19
C CYS A 128 -2.75 -9.61 -10.37
N ASN A 129 -3.16 -10.87 -10.55
CA ASN A 129 -2.26 -12.00 -10.79
C ASN A 129 -2.06 -12.30 -12.30
N GLY A 130 -2.49 -11.39 -13.17
CA GLY A 130 -2.35 -11.50 -14.62
C GLY A 130 -3.44 -12.36 -15.25
N GLU A 131 -3.32 -12.67 -16.55
CA GLU A 131 -4.33 -13.51 -17.22
C GLU A 131 -4.29 -14.95 -16.70
N GLU A 132 -5.43 -15.41 -16.20
CA GLU A 132 -5.61 -16.73 -15.62
C GLU A 132 -6.14 -17.73 -16.64
N HIS A 133 -5.55 -18.91 -16.64
CA HIS A 133 -5.91 -19.98 -17.55
C HIS A 133 -5.91 -21.33 -16.85
N CYS A 134 -6.73 -22.24 -17.35
CA CYS A 134 -6.76 -23.60 -16.88
C CYS A 134 -5.50 -24.33 -17.33
N GLN A 135 -4.84 -25.00 -16.39
CA GLN A 135 -3.75 -25.92 -16.64
C GLN A 135 -3.96 -27.18 -15.81
N ALA A 136 -4.14 -28.32 -16.48
CA ALA A 136 -4.40 -29.60 -15.84
C ALA A 136 -5.61 -29.59 -14.87
N GLY A 137 -6.66 -28.83 -15.20
CA GLY A 137 -7.88 -28.73 -14.39
C GLY A 137 -7.80 -27.76 -13.22
N ILE A 138 -6.68 -27.05 -13.07
CA ILE A 138 -6.47 -26.03 -12.04
C ILE A 138 -6.42 -24.68 -12.72
N CYS A 139 -7.08 -23.68 -12.16
CA CYS A 139 -6.90 -22.31 -12.61
C CYS A 139 -5.58 -21.75 -12.11
N VAL A 140 -4.69 -21.38 -13.03
CA VAL A 140 -3.39 -20.81 -12.71
C VAL A 140 -3.30 -19.37 -13.22
N GLY A 141 -2.83 -18.46 -12.36
CA GLY A 141 -2.51 -17.09 -12.74
C GLY A 141 -1.17 -17.00 -13.47
N ALA A 142 -0.92 -15.90 -14.16
CA ALA A 142 0.38 -15.66 -14.77
C ALA A 142 1.45 -15.43 -13.67
N ASP A 143 2.63 -16.03 -13.85
CA ASP A 143 3.78 -15.89 -12.91
C ASP A 143 4.27 -14.44 -12.70
N HIS A 144 3.71 -13.49 -13.44
CA HIS A 144 4.07 -12.08 -13.40
C HIS A 144 2.79 -11.28 -13.14
N GLY A 145 2.56 -10.91 -11.87
CA GLY A 145 1.42 -10.10 -11.48
C GLY A 145 1.32 -8.79 -12.26
N LEU A 146 0.13 -8.20 -12.26
CA LEU A 146 -0.19 -6.96 -12.96
C LEU A 146 0.71 -5.82 -12.45
N VAL A 147 1.51 -5.23 -13.33
CA VAL A 147 2.39 -4.10 -13.02
C VAL A 147 1.58 -2.81 -13.12
N CYS A 148 1.34 -2.18 -11.98
CA CYS A 148 0.51 -0.97 -11.88
C CYS A 148 1.31 0.34 -11.77
N ASP A 149 2.61 0.36 -12.05
CA ASP A 149 3.39 1.61 -12.02
C ASP A 149 3.00 2.51 -13.21
N ASP A 150 2.43 3.69 -12.93
CA ASP A 150 2.07 4.68 -13.95
C ASP A 150 3.19 5.70 -14.24
N GLY A 151 4.32 5.57 -13.55
CA GLY A 151 5.47 6.48 -13.65
C GLY A 151 5.25 7.84 -13.01
N ASN A 152 4.14 8.06 -12.28
CA ASN A 152 3.85 9.31 -11.63
C ASN A 152 4.34 9.29 -10.17
N PRO A 153 5.31 10.15 -9.78
CA PRO A 153 5.81 10.18 -8.42
C PRO A 153 4.80 10.71 -7.39
N CYS A 154 3.61 11.14 -7.82
CA CYS A 154 2.55 11.67 -6.98
C CYS A 154 1.32 10.77 -6.86
N THR A 155 1.42 9.55 -7.35
CA THR A 155 0.49 8.46 -7.09
C THR A 155 1.17 7.41 -6.24
N GLU A 156 0.37 6.71 -5.44
CA GLU A 156 0.72 5.44 -4.85
C GLU A 156 0.00 4.36 -5.65
N ASP A 157 0.80 3.55 -6.31
CA ASP A 157 0.31 2.52 -7.21
C ASP A 157 0.05 1.25 -6.41
N SER A 158 -1.18 0.76 -6.50
CA SER A 158 -1.55 -0.52 -5.95
C SER A 158 -2.49 -1.25 -6.89
N CYS A 159 -2.71 -2.51 -6.61
CA CYS A 159 -3.62 -3.32 -7.38
C CYS A 159 -4.76 -3.79 -6.47
N ASP A 160 -5.97 -3.33 -6.79
CA ASP A 160 -7.21 -3.85 -6.21
C ASP A 160 -7.63 -5.10 -6.96
N LYS A 161 -7.97 -6.16 -6.23
CA LYS A 161 -8.24 -7.48 -6.82
C LYS A 161 -9.39 -7.47 -7.84
N ALA A 162 -10.40 -6.63 -7.63
CA ALA A 162 -11.57 -6.56 -8.51
C ALA A 162 -11.48 -5.44 -9.55
N ALA A 163 -10.96 -4.26 -9.15
CA ALA A 163 -10.90 -3.08 -10.01
C ALA A 163 -9.61 -2.99 -10.83
N GLY A 164 -8.56 -3.74 -10.48
CA GLY A 164 -7.24 -3.69 -11.11
C GLY A 164 -6.38 -2.56 -10.59
N CYS A 165 -5.58 -1.96 -11.48
CA CYS A 165 -4.66 -0.91 -11.07
C CYS A 165 -5.39 0.32 -10.53
N VAL A 166 -5.02 0.73 -9.33
CA VAL A 166 -5.50 1.94 -8.67
C VAL A 166 -4.29 2.83 -8.35
N HIS A 167 -4.45 4.12 -8.64
CA HIS A 167 -3.39 5.11 -8.49
C HIS A 167 -3.90 6.22 -7.56
N GLU A 168 -3.57 6.12 -6.28
CA GLU A 168 -4.08 7.06 -5.29
C GLU A 168 -3.18 8.28 -5.15
N ALA A 169 -3.77 9.48 -5.20
CA ALA A 169 -3.01 10.72 -5.06
C ALA A 169 -2.36 10.80 -3.67
N ARG A 170 -1.02 10.83 -3.63
CA ARG A 170 -0.28 10.99 -2.38
C ARG A 170 0.18 12.42 -2.16
N ALA A 171 0.37 12.79 -0.90
CA ALA A 171 1.03 14.03 -0.51
C ALA A 171 2.52 13.78 -0.28
N GLY A 172 3.38 14.74 -0.63
CA GLY A 172 4.81 14.55 -0.47
C GLY A 172 5.66 15.52 -1.25
N GLN A 173 6.96 15.34 -1.15
CA GLN A 173 7.90 15.94 -2.11
C GLN A 173 7.92 15.06 -3.36
N CYS A 174 8.10 15.69 -4.51
CA CYS A 174 8.32 15.03 -5.78
C CYS A 174 9.36 15.82 -6.56
N ASP A 175 9.71 15.35 -7.75
CA ASP A 175 10.53 16.06 -8.71
C ASP A 175 9.77 15.99 -10.04
N ASP A 176 9.36 17.14 -10.58
CA ASP A 176 8.66 17.22 -11.88
C ASP A 176 9.65 17.24 -13.06
N SER A 177 10.94 17.01 -12.78
CA SER A 177 12.06 17.09 -13.72
C SER A 177 12.17 18.44 -14.42
N ASN A 178 11.49 19.48 -13.91
CA ASN A 178 11.53 20.81 -14.45
C ASN A 178 12.43 21.69 -13.58
N ALA A 179 13.59 22.05 -14.13
CA ALA A 179 14.56 22.89 -13.44
C ALA A 179 14.07 24.32 -13.12
N CYS A 180 12.94 24.75 -13.70
CA CYS A 180 12.33 26.05 -13.50
C CYS A 180 11.24 26.10 -12.43
N THR A 181 10.96 24.97 -11.81
CA THR A 181 10.13 24.83 -10.62
C THR A 181 11.01 24.48 -9.42
N ILE A 182 10.57 24.91 -8.24
CA ILE A 182 11.24 24.63 -6.97
C ILE A 182 10.21 24.22 -5.93
N ASN A 183 10.70 23.46 -4.94
CA ASN A 183 9.88 22.91 -3.87
C ASN A 183 8.71 22.11 -4.46
N ASP A 184 9.01 21.17 -5.35
CA ASP A 184 7.98 20.41 -6.04
C ASP A 184 7.30 19.46 -5.06
N ARG A 185 5.97 19.54 -5.04
CA ARG A 185 5.13 18.78 -4.13
C ARG A 185 3.97 18.19 -4.87
N CYS A 186 3.56 17.04 -4.38
CA CYS A 186 2.37 16.40 -4.89
C CYS A 186 1.14 17.16 -4.43
N GLN A 187 0.34 17.60 -5.41
CA GLN A 187 -0.93 18.27 -5.20
C GLN A 187 -1.97 17.66 -6.14
N ALA A 188 -2.98 17.01 -5.55
CA ALA A 188 -4.07 16.34 -6.26
C ALA A 188 -3.59 15.35 -7.34
N GLY A 189 -2.56 14.54 -7.03
CA GLY A 189 -2.05 13.51 -7.94
C GLY A 189 -1.10 14.03 -9.03
N SER A 190 -0.72 15.30 -8.99
CA SER A 190 0.28 15.86 -9.91
C SER A 190 1.46 16.47 -9.15
N CYS A 191 2.67 16.30 -9.69
CA CYS A 191 3.82 17.01 -9.17
C CYS A 191 3.78 18.46 -9.61
N GLN A 192 3.70 19.38 -8.64
CA GLN A 192 3.59 20.81 -8.88
C GLN A 192 4.66 21.54 -8.08
N GLY A 193 5.40 22.43 -8.71
CA GLY A 193 6.37 23.30 -8.05
C GLY A 193 6.06 24.79 -8.18
N LEU A 194 6.72 25.58 -7.35
CA LEU A 194 6.69 27.03 -7.46
C LEU A 194 7.67 27.47 -8.54
N ARG A 195 7.21 28.28 -9.51
CA ARG A 195 8.11 28.83 -10.52
C ARG A 195 9.24 29.64 -9.86
N VAL A 196 10.45 29.44 -10.37
CA VAL A 196 11.62 30.23 -10.01
C VAL A 196 11.39 31.69 -10.40
N ASP A 197 11.36 32.58 -9.40
CA ASP A 197 11.17 34.02 -9.60
C ASP A 197 12.49 34.81 -9.55
N PHE A 198 12.42 36.11 -9.84
CA PHE A 198 13.57 37.01 -9.81
C PHE A 198 14.30 37.01 -8.47
N ASP A 199 13.60 36.88 -7.35
CA ASP A 199 14.20 36.96 -6.01
C ASP A 199 14.98 35.68 -5.69
N VAL A 200 14.47 34.51 -6.10
CA VAL A 200 15.17 33.22 -6.02
C VAL A 200 16.44 33.26 -6.84
N VAL A 201 16.38 33.72 -8.09
CA VAL A 201 17.54 33.78 -8.98
C VAL A 201 18.58 34.76 -8.46
N VAL A 202 18.18 35.96 -8.03
CA VAL A 202 19.12 36.95 -7.46
C VAL A 202 19.83 36.39 -6.22
N LYS A 203 19.13 35.65 -5.36
CA LYS A 203 19.76 34.96 -4.21
C LYS A 203 20.76 33.91 -4.68
N ARG A 204 20.39 33.02 -5.61
CA ARG A 204 21.27 31.96 -6.15
C ARG A 204 22.50 32.54 -6.85
N LEU A 205 22.34 33.65 -7.57
CA LEU A 205 23.42 34.31 -8.31
C LEU A 205 24.35 35.16 -7.41
N HIS A 206 24.00 35.33 -6.13
CA HIS A 206 24.78 36.16 -5.23
C HIS A 206 26.17 35.57 -5.00
N VAL A 207 27.22 36.37 -5.22
CA VAL A 207 28.62 35.91 -5.18
C VAL A 207 28.99 35.22 -3.88
N SER A 208 28.43 35.64 -2.74
CA SER A 208 28.70 34.96 -1.46
C SER A 208 28.11 33.55 -1.38
N GLN A 209 26.97 33.28 -2.03
CA GLN A 209 26.33 31.97 -2.07
C GLN A 209 27.15 30.99 -2.92
N ILE A 210 27.51 31.41 -4.14
CA ILE A 210 28.36 30.63 -5.05
C ILE A 210 29.74 30.40 -4.41
N LYS A 211 30.34 31.44 -3.80
CA LYS A 211 31.63 31.32 -3.10
C LYS A 211 31.60 30.27 -1.98
N ARG A 212 30.48 30.09 -1.28
CA ARG A 212 30.35 29.04 -0.25
C ARG A 212 30.37 27.64 -0.84
N ARG A 213 29.69 27.41 -1.97
CA ARG A 213 29.69 26.10 -2.68
C ARG A 213 31.01 25.83 -3.42
N CYS A 214 31.85 26.85 -3.56
CA CYS A 214 33.18 26.76 -4.16
C CYS A 214 34.33 26.78 -3.13
N ASP A 215 34.07 26.40 -1.86
CA ASP A 215 35.08 26.35 -0.79
C ASP A 215 35.89 27.66 -0.63
N GLY A 216 35.24 28.79 -0.87
CA GLY A 216 35.88 30.11 -0.82
C GLY A 216 36.68 30.52 -2.07
N ARG A 217 36.89 29.61 -3.02
CA ARG A 217 37.73 29.78 -4.21
C ARG A 217 36.93 30.29 -5.40
N LEU A 218 36.77 31.62 -5.48
CA LEU A 218 36.20 32.27 -6.67
C LEU A 218 37.18 33.33 -7.21
N PRO A 219 37.70 33.19 -8.45
CA PRO A 219 38.59 34.17 -9.05
C PRO A 219 37.92 35.54 -9.24
N GLN A 220 38.69 36.62 -9.16
CA GLN A 220 38.19 37.98 -9.43
C GLN A 220 37.48 38.15 -10.79
N PRO A 221 37.99 37.62 -11.92
CA PRO A 221 37.28 37.76 -13.19
C PRO A 221 35.90 37.08 -13.19
N VAL A 222 35.75 35.94 -12.49
CA VAL A 222 34.46 35.24 -12.32
C VAL A 222 33.51 36.07 -11.45
N LYS A 223 33.99 36.55 -10.29
CA LYS A 223 33.21 37.44 -9.41
C LYS A 223 32.67 38.66 -10.13
N LYS A 224 33.50 39.30 -10.98
CA LYS A 224 33.11 40.49 -11.74
C LYS A 224 31.96 40.21 -12.70
N ARG A 225 31.97 39.04 -13.37
CA ARG A 225 30.89 38.60 -14.28
C ARG A 225 29.61 38.27 -13.53
N LEU A 226 29.69 37.51 -12.44
CA LEU A 226 28.54 37.20 -11.59
C LEU A 226 27.87 38.47 -11.03
N HIS A 227 28.65 39.44 -10.54
CA HIS A 227 28.09 40.72 -10.09
C HIS A 227 27.46 41.53 -11.24
N ALA A 228 28.04 41.48 -12.44
CA ALA A 228 27.47 42.16 -13.60
C ALA A 228 26.14 41.53 -14.04
N ALA A 229 26.07 40.20 -14.09
CA ALA A 229 24.85 39.45 -14.38
C ALA A 229 23.77 39.73 -13.32
N GLY A 230 24.10 39.70 -12.03
CA GLY A 230 23.15 40.02 -10.95
C GLY A 230 22.57 41.43 -11.06
N ARG A 231 23.38 42.44 -11.45
CA ARG A 231 22.88 43.79 -11.71
C ARG A 231 21.93 43.85 -12.91
N LYS A 232 22.15 43.04 -13.94
CA LYS A 232 21.27 42.97 -15.11
C LYS A 232 19.93 42.35 -14.74
N ILE A 233 19.91 41.25 -13.98
CA ILE A 233 18.70 40.61 -13.46
C ILE A 233 17.88 41.57 -12.58
N ALA A 234 18.53 42.30 -11.67
CA ALA A 234 17.83 43.29 -10.83
C ALA A 234 17.19 44.42 -11.66
N ARG A 235 17.84 44.84 -12.75
CA ARG A 235 17.28 45.82 -13.69
C ARG A 235 16.13 45.22 -14.52
N ALA A 236 16.23 43.95 -14.89
CA ALA A 236 15.16 43.24 -15.58
C ALA A 236 13.92 43.13 -14.69
N HIS A 237 14.08 42.76 -13.42
CA HIS A 237 12.99 42.73 -12.43
C HIS A 237 12.26 44.08 -12.34
N ASN A 238 13.00 45.19 -12.26
CA ASN A 238 12.40 46.53 -12.26
C ASN A 238 11.71 46.86 -13.58
N ALA A 239 12.27 46.45 -14.73
CA ALA A 239 11.63 46.65 -16.03
C ALA A 239 10.29 45.90 -16.13
N THR A 240 10.21 44.65 -15.65
CA THR A 240 8.96 43.87 -15.57
C THR A 240 7.93 44.57 -14.68
N LYS A 241 8.32 45.03 -13.49
CA LYS A 241 7.44 45.77 -12.55
C LYS A 241 6.85 47.05 -13.15
N HIS A 242 7.53 47.67 -14.11
CA HIS A 242 7.10 48.88 -14.79
C HIS A 242 6.49 48.62 -16.19
N GLY A 243 6.17 47.37 -16.53
CA GLY A 243 5.49 47.04 -17.79
C GLY A 243 6.38 47.16 -19.03
N HIS A 244 7.69 46.89 -18.90
CA HIS A 244 8.65 46.92 -19.99
C HIS A 244 9.26 45.51 -20.27
N PRO A 245 8.47 44.55 -20.77
CA PRO A 245 8.91 43.15 -20.93
C PRO A 245 10.06 43.01 -21.92
N THR A 246 10.02 43.68 -23.07
CA THR A 246 11.10 43.62 -24.08
C THR A 246 12.45 44.11 -23.55
N LYS A 247 12.42 45.11 -22.64
CA LYS A 247 13.61 45.60 -21.95
C LYS A 247 14.10 44.60 -20.91
N ALA A 248 13.20 43.93 -20.21
CA ALA A 248 13.53 42.87 -19.27
C ALA A 248 14.22 41.71 -19.99
N ASP A 249 13.66 41.25 -21.11
CA ASP A 249 14.22 40.16 -21.92
C ASP A 249 15.62 40.47 -22.45
N ALA A 250 15.83 41.69 -22.97
CA ALA A 250 17.15 42.12 -23.41
C ALA A 250 18.18 42.11 -22.27
N LEU A 251 17.77 42.55 -21.06
CA LEU A 251 18.63 42.52 -19.88
C LEU A 251 18.93 41.10 -19.39
N LEU A 252 17.96 40.18 -19.48
CA LEU A 252 18.16 38.76 -19.18
C LEU A 252 19.09 38.10 -20.19
N ALA A 253 18.96 38.41 -21.49
CA ALA A 253 19.88 37.93 -22.52
C ALA A 253 21.33 38.39 -22.26
N GLU A 254 21.53 39.67 -21.91
CA GLU A 254 22.85 40.17 -21.49
C GLU A 254 23.38 39.47 -20.23
N ALA A 255 22.51 39.14 -19.27
CA ALA A 255 22.89 38.41 -18.07
C ALA A 255 23.37 36.99 -18.42
N ARG A 256 22.67 36.28 -19.30
CA ARG A 256 23.06 34.95 -19.81
C ARG A 256 24.42 35.00 -20.51
N GLU A 257 24.63 35.98 -21.38
CA GLU A 257 25.90 36.15 -22.09
C GLU A 257 27.07 36.33 -21.12
N LEU A 258 26.90 37.12 -20.05
CA LEU A 258 27.94 37.31 -19.04
C LEU A 258 28.34 36.01 -18.33
N LEU A 259 27.40 35.08 -18.16
CA LEU A 259 27.62 33.78 -17.51
C LEU A 259 28.24 32.73 -18.45
N THR A 260 28.18 32.92 -19.76
CA THR A 260 28.78 32.03 -20.77
C THR A 260 30.12 32.53 -21.31
N GLN A 261 30.63 33.67 -20.82
CA GLN A 261 31.92 34.21 -21.22
C GLN A 261 33.12 33.42 -20.65
N ARG A 262 34.23 33.42 -21.40
CA ARG A 262 35.49 32.67 -21.14
C ARG A 262 35.95 32.58 -19.68
N PRO A 263 36.01 33.65 -18.85
CA PRO A 263 36.45 33.50 -17.47
C PRO A 263 35.54 32.61 -16.61
N VAL A 264 34.25 32.52 -16.92
CA VAL A 264 33.29 31.69 -16.18
C VAL A 264 33.37 30.24 -16.65
N VAL A 265 33.30 30.01 -17.97
CA VAL A 265 33.31 28.66 -18.56
C VAL A 265 34.65 27.94 -18.33
N ASP A 266 35.78 28.66 -18.42
CA ASP A 266 37.10 28.08 -18.16
C ASP A 266 37.30 27.74 -16.67
N PHE A 267 36.63 28.48 -15.78
CA PHE A 267 36.64 28.19 -14.35
C PHE A 267 35.77 26.96 -14.04
N GLU A 268 34.56 26.91 -14.60
CA GLU A 268 33.58 25.82 -14.46
C GLU A 268 34.16 24.44 -14.80
N ARG A 269 34.95 24.35 -15.89
CA ARG A 269 35.65 23.12 -16.31
C ARG A 269 36.68 22.61 -15.29
N ARG A 270 37.28 23.50 -14.50
CA ARG A 270 38.33 23.20 -13.51
C ARG A 270 37.81 23.20 -12.08
N ALA A 271 36.57 23.60 -11.87
CA ALA A 271 35.93 23.69 -10.56
C ALA A 271 35.54 22.31 -10.04
N SER A 272 35.38 22.20 -8.71
CA SER A 272 34.78 21.02 -8.06
C SER A 272 33.35 20.81 -8.55
N SER A 273 32.83 19.58 -8.42
CA SER A 273 31.45 19.25 -8.80
C SER A 273 30.42 20.17 -8.13
N ALA A 274 30.58 20.42 -6.83
CA ALA A 274 29.71 21.33 -6.08
C ALA A 274 29.76 22.78 -6.59
N CYS A 275 30.93 23.27 -6.95
CA CYS A 275 31.10 24.62 -7.48
C CYS A 275 30.58 24.75 -8.92
N ARG A 276 30.76 23.71 -9.73
CA ARG A 276 30.22 23.62 -11.09
C ARG A 276 28.69 23.66 -11.07
N SER A 277 28.08 22.78 -10.28
CA SER A 277 26.62 22.76 -10.08
C SER A 277 26.10 24.12 -9.59
N ALA A 278 26.82 24.81 -8.70
CA ALA A 278 26.41 26.16 -8.27
C ALA A 278 26.39 27.21 -9.39
N ILE A 279 27.30 27.11 -10.37
CA ILE A 279 27.35 28.00 -11.54
C ILE A 279 26.28 27.61 -12.56
N GLU A 280 26.04 26.31 -12.74
CA GLU A 280 24.95 25.77 -13.56
C GLU A 280 23.58 26.18 -13.03
N ASP A 281 23.32 26.03 -11.73
CA ASP A 281 22.08 26.47 -11.06
C ASP A 281 21.84 27.97 -11.25
N ALA A 282 22.93 28.76 -11.17
CA ALA A 282 22.89 30.20 -11.35
C ALA A 282 22.56 30.57 -12.81
N ARG A 283 23.06 29.82 -13.79
CA ARG A 283 22.77 30.01 -15.22
C ARG A 283 21.34 29.56 -15.56
N GLY A 284 20.95 28.34 -15.18
CA GLY A 284 19.61 27.79 -15.42
C GLY A 284 18.51 28.63 -14.79
N GLY A 285 18.74 29.19 -13.60
CA GLY A 285 17.79 30.13 -12.98
C GLY A 285 17.51 31.37 -13.86
N VAL A 286 18.50 31.89 -14.58
CA VAL A 286 18.29 33.02 -15.51
C VAL A 286 17.47 32.58 -16.72
N ASP A 287 17.65 31.35 -17.19
CA ASP A 287 16.89 30.79 -18.30
C ASP A 287 15.39 30.70 -17.96
N CYS A 288 15.06 30.34 -16.71
CA CYS A 288 13.69 30.26 -16.21
C CYS A 288 12.95 31.61 -16.15
N LEU A 289 13.65 32.75 -16.09
CA LEU A 289 13.02 34.08 -15.98
C LEU A 289 12.45 34.62 -17.30
N GLY A 290 12.58 33.88 -18.42
CA GLY A 290 12.12 34.31 -19.75
C GLY A 290 10.86 33.60 -20.26
N GLU A 291 10.39 32.54 -19.59
CA GLU A 291 9.26 31.74 -20.08
C GLU A 291 7.94 32.15 -19.41
N GLY A 292 7.29 33.17 -19.99
CA GLY A 292 5.88 33.49 -19.74
C GLY A 292 5.57 34.03 -18.34
N GLN A 293 6.07 35.23 -18.04
CA GLN A 293 5.46 36.13 -17.05
C GLN A 293 4.38 37.00 -17.69
#